data_AF-X6DGC2-F1
#
_entry.id   AF-X6DGC2-F1
#
_cell.length_a   1.000
_cell.length_b   1.000
_cell.length_c   1.000
_cell.angle_alpha   90.00
_cell.angle_beta   90.00
_cell.angle_gamma   90.00
#
_symmetry.space_group_name_H-M   'P 1'
#
loop_
_entity.id
_entity.type
_entity.pdbx_description
1 polymer ?
#
loop_
_entity_poly.entity_id
_entity_poly.type
_entity_poly.pdbx_seq_one_letter_code
_entity_poly.pdbx_strand_id
1 'polypeptide(L)'
;MAVSLSSPEPAGLLYRFSVKCDRDMNAAIEKAAKAAGMSATGYVQSHFETILSSEPMRAPAIRPAGNARADVDTAKSLGITLTALRLYRALDERIDRLRNVAITNSDLAEAAGTPRPRVPGLVAQLTRQGLVQLERDSRRAATRYHVFSIGDQR
;
A
#
# COMPACT_ATOMS: atom_id res chain seq x y z
N MET A 1 -31.22 21.11 -42.19
CA MET A 1 -30.01 21.82 -41.71
C MET A 1 -29.00 20.77 -41.29
N ALA A 2 -27.98 20.54 -42.10
CA ALA A 2 -26.94 19.54 -41.85
C ALA A 2 -25.85 20.14 -40.96
N VAL A 3 -25.57 19.52 -39.82
CA VAL A 3 -24.46 19.91 -38.94
C VAL A 3 -23.17 19.33 -39.53
N SER A 4 -22.26 20.23 -39.91
CA SER A 4 -20.96 19.93 -40.49
C SER A 4 -20.04 19.27 -39.45
N LEU A 5 -19.55 18.07 -39.73
CA LEU A 5 -18.62 17.29 -38.88
C LEU A 5 -17.15 17.73 -39.03
N SER A 6 -16.90 19.01 -39.26
CA SER A 6 -15.55 19.53 -39.49
C SER A 6 -15.04 20.32 -38.28
N SER A 7 -14.66 19.61 -37.23
CA SER A 7 -13.65 20.09 -36.28
C SER A 7 -12.94 18.88 -35.65
N PRO A 8 -11.61 18.76 -35.74
CA PRO A 8 -10.89 17.67 -35.09
C PRO A 8 -10.80 17.94 -33.59
N GLU A 9 -11.60 17.22 -32.78
CA GLU A 9 -11.40 17.14 -31.33
C GLU A 9 -9.99 16.60 -31.03
N PRO A 10 -9.29 17.12 -30.01
CA PRO A 10 -7.94 16.71 -29.71
C PRO A 10 -7.94 15.21 -29.36
N ALA A 11 -7.02 14.48 -29.98
CA ALA A 11 -6.82 13.05 -29.85
C ALA A 11 -6.55 12.64 -28.39
N GLY A 12 -7.62 12.52 -27.59
CA GLY A 12 -7.61 11.75 -26.36
C GLY A 12 -7.31 10.30 -26.73
N LEU A 13 -6.31 9.70 -26.10
CA LEU A 13 -6.00 8.28 -26.22
C LEU A 13 -7.23 7.47 -25.79
N LEU A 14 -8.08 7.09 -26.76
CA LEU A 14 -9.17 6.16 -26.52
C LEU A 14 -8.57 4.76 -26.41
N TYR A 15 -8.25 4.36 -25.18
CA TYR A 15 -7.89 2.98 -24.90
C TYR A 15 -9.14 2.09 -25.07
N ARG A 16 -9.18 1.32 -26.15
CA ARG A 16 -10.16 0.24 -26.30
C ARG A 16 -9.59 -1.02 -25.69
N PHE A 17 -10.02 -1.31 -24.46
CA PHE A 17 -9.75 -2.59 -23.83
C PHE A 17 -10.81 -3.60 -24.27
N SER A 18 -10.46 -4.54 -25.13
CA SER A 18 -11.28 -5.72 -25.37
C SER A 18 -10.93 -6.78 -24.34
N VAL A 19 -11.81 -6.99 -23.35
CA VAL A 19 -11.67 -8.12 -22.43
C VAL A 19 -12.11 -9.37 -23.17
N LYS A 20 -11.20 -10.31 -23.37
CA LYS A 20 -11.55 -11.66 -23.84
C LYS A 20 -11.95 -12.47 -22.62
N CYS A 21 -13.19 -12.96 -22.59
CA CYS A 21 -13.63 -13.81 -21.49
C CYS A 21 -12.78 -15.09 -21.46
N ASP A 22 -12.14 -15.35 -20.32
CA ASP A 22 -11.49 -16.63 -20.05
C ASP A 22 -12.55 -17.72 -20.00
N ARG A 23 -12.40 -18.76 -20.83
CA ARG A 23 -13.42 -19.80 -20.99
C ARG A 23 -13.56 -20.67 -19.74
N ASP A 24 -12.45 -20.97 -19.09
CA ASP A 24 -12.43 -21.83 -17.91
C ASP A 24 -13.06 -21.11 -16.72
N MET A 25 -12.75 -19.82 -16.57
CA MET A 25 -13.39 -18.96 -15.59
C MET A 25 -14.89 -18.81 -15.85
N ASN A 26 -15.30 -18.60 -17.11
CA ASN A 26 -16.72 -18.48 -17.44
C ASN A 26 -17.48 -19.78 -17.13
N ALA A 27 -16.90 -20.94 -17.43
CA ALA A 27 -17.50 -22.24 -17.07
C ALA A 27 -17.62 -22.43 -15.55
N ALA A 28 -16.63 -21.97 -14.78
CA ALA A 28 -16.69 -22.00 -13.32
C ALA A 28 -17.80 -21.10 -12.77
N ILE A 29 -17.97 -19.89 -13.32
CA ILE A 29 -19.05 -18.96 -12.95
C ILE A 29 -20.42 -19.57 -13.27
N GLU A 30 -20.60 -20.14 -14.46
CA GLU A 30 -21.87 -20.79 -14.83
C GLU A 30 -22.21 -21.97 -13.92
N LYS A 31 -21.21 -22.79 -13.56
CA LYS A 31 -21.38 -23.89 -12.60
C LYS A 31 -21.80 -23.37 -11.22
N ALA A 32 -21.15 -22.31 -10.73
CA ALA A 32 -21.46 -21.72 -9.44
C ALA A 32 -22.85 -21.05 -9.43
N ALA A 33 -23.19 -20.33 -10.49
CA ALA A 33 -24.51 -19.73 -10.67
C ALA A 33 -25.63 -20.78 -10.69
N LYS A 34 -25.42 -21.89 -11.41
CA LYS A 34 -26.36 -23.02 -11.43
C LYS A 34 -26.52 -23.66 -10.05
N ALA A 35 -25.42 -23.85 -9.31
CA ALA A 35 -25.47 -24.35 -7.95
C ALA A 35 -26.23 -23.41 -7.00
N ALA A 36 -26.17 -22.10 -7.24
CA ALA A 36 -26.91 -21.07 -6.51
C ALA A 36 -28.35 -20.86 -7.01
N GLY A 37 -28.79 -21.55 -8.07
CA GLY A 37 -30.11 -21.37 -8.68
C GLY A 37 -30.29 -20.01 -9.37
N MET A 38 -29.20 -19.35 -9.75
CA MET A 38 -29.18 -18.01 -10.36
C MET A 38 -28.71 -18.06 -11.81
N SER A 39 -29.00 -16.99 -12.56
CA SER A 39 -28.32 -16.75 -13.85
C SER A 39 -26.85 -16.36 -13.61
N ALA A 40 -25.97 -16.60 -14.58
CA ALA A 40 -24.56 -16.24 -14.48
C ALA A 40 -24.39 -14.73 -14.19
N THR A 41 -25.17 -13.87 -14.85
CA THR A 41 -25.15 -12.42 -14.63
C THR A 41 -25.65 -12.05 -13.24
N GLY A 42 -26.75 -12.66 -12.78
CA GLY A 42 -27.29 -12.40 -11.44
C GLY A 42 -26.35 -12.88 -10.33
N TYR A 43 -25.66 -13.98 -10.54
CA TYR A 43 -24.64 -14.49 -9.63
C TYR A 43 -23.44 -13.53 -9.50
N VAL A 44 -22.94 -13.01 -10.63
CA VAL A 44 -21.86 -12.02 -10.63
C VAL A 44 -22.31 -10.71 -9.97
N GLN A 45 -23.53 -10.25 -10.25
CA GLN A 45 -24.07 -9.03 -9.62
C GLN A 45 -24.25 -9.19 -8.11
N SER A 46 -24.84 -10.29 -7.64
CA SER A 46 -24.98 -10.59 -6.21
C SER A 46 -23.62 -10.64 -5.50
N HIS A 47 -22.59 -11.17 -6.17
CA HIS A 47 -21.24 -11.17 -5.64
C HIS A 47 -20.68 -9.74 -5.45
N PHE A 48 -20.84 -8.86 -6.43
CA PHE A 48 -20.42 -7.46 -6.31
C PHE A 48 -21.22 -6.70 -5.26
N GLU A 49 -22.53 -6.91 -5.18
CA GLU A 49 -23.38 -6.31 -4.14
C GLU A 49 -22.96 -6.78 -2.75
N THR A 50 -22.59 -8.06 -2.60
CA THR A 50 -22.06 -8.60 -1.34
C THR A 50 -20.73 -7.94 -0.95
N ILE A 51 -19.81 -7.74 -1.90
CA ILE A 51 -18.54 -7.02 -1.67
C ILE A 51 -18.80 -5.58 -1.21
N LEU A 52 -19.73 -4.88 -1.88
CA LEU A 52 -20.05 -3.49 -1.56
C LEU A 52 -20.82 -3.35 -0.25
N SER A 53 -21.59 -4.37 0.13
CA SER A 53 -22.41 -4.38 1.35
C SER A 53 -21.69 -4.96 2.56
N SER A 54 -20.62 -5.74 2.36
CA SER A 54 -19.77 -6.18 3.47
C SER A 54 -19.06 -4.98 4.07
N GLU A 55 -19.30 -4.69 5.37
CA GLU A 55 -18.35 -3.89 6.13
C GLU A 55 -16.97 -4.55 5.96
N PRO A 56 -15.91 -3.79 5.62
CA PRO A 56 -14.61 -4.38 5.39
C PRO A 56 -14.20 -5.09 6.67
N MET A 57 -14.26 -6.42 6.65
CA MET A 57 -13.60 -7.27 7.64
C MET A 57 -12.21 -6.68 7.79
N ARG A 58 -11.85 -6.27 9.01
CA ARG A 58 -10.64 -5.50 9.31
C ARG A 58 -9.41 -6.34 8.98
N ALA A 59 -9.07 -6.39 7.70
CA ALA A 59 -7.78 -6.80 7.19
C ALA A 59 -6.74 -5.91 7.88
N PRO A 60 -5.56 -6.44 8.24
CA PRO A 60 -4.47 -5.57 8.67
C PRO A 60 -4.35 -4.49 7.61
N ALA A 61 -4.43 -3.22 8.05
CA ALA A 61 -4.59 -2.09 7.16
C ALA A 61 -3.45 -2.09 6.13
N ILE A 62 -3.70 -2.65 4.95
CA ILE A 62 -2.98 -2.26 3.76
C ILE A 62 -3.43 -0.83 3.58
N ARG A 63 -2.62 0.10 4.09
CA ARG A 63 -2.85 1.52 3.85
C ARG A 63 -3.14 1.65 2.35
N PRO A 64 -4.20 2.37 1.92
CA PRO A 64 -4.16 2.88 0.57
C PRO A 64 -2.81 3.58 0.49
N ALA A 65 -1.95 3.17 -0.44
CA ALA A 65 -0.65 3.80 -0.61
C ALA A 65 -0.90 5.30 -0.56
N GLY A 66 -0.58 5.96 0.56
CA GLY A 66 -0.80 7.39 0.71
C GLY A 66 -0.16 7.98 -0.53
N ASN A 67 -0.93 8.72 -1.34
CA ASN A 67 -0.67 8.99 -2.76
C ASN A 67 0.77 8.67 -3.11
N ALA A 68 1.08 7.55 -3.78
CA ALA A 68 2.48 7.08 -3.91
C ALA A 68 3.46 8.19 -4.37
N ARG A 69 2.91 9.20 -5.05
CA ARG A 69 3.53 10.48 -5.35
C ARG A 69 3.92 11.34 -4.13
N ALA A 70 3.01 11.59 -3.18
CA ALA A 70 3.29 12.25 -1.91
C ALA A 70 4.37 11.53 -1.09
N ASP A 71 4.42 10.19 -1.12
CA ASP A 71 5.50 9.43 -0.49
C ASP A 71 6.84 9.69 -1.16
N VAL A 72 6.85 9.71 -2.49
CA VAL A 72 8.05 10.05 -3.27
C VAL A 72 8.49 11.49 -2.98
N ASP A 73 7.56 12.42 -2.89
CA ASP A 73 7.85 13.84 -2.63
C ASP A 73 8.38 14.03 -1.20
N THR A 74 7.80 13.33 -0.22
CA THR A 74 8.26 13.33 1.18
C THR A 74 9.65 12.70 1.29
N ALA A 75 9.89 11.57 0.63
CA ALA A 75 11.20 10.92 0.63
C ALA A 75 12.26 11.85 0.01
N LYS A 76 11.91 12.54 -1.08
CA LYS A 76 12.78 13.54 -1.71
C LYS A 76 13.07 14.73 -0.80
N SER A 77 12.05 15.30 -0.14
CA SER A 77 12.25 16.47 0.74
C SER A 77 13.14 16.16 1.94
N LEU A 78 13.08 14.91 2.43
CA LEU A 78 13.91 14.42 3.54
C LEU A 78 15.27 13.88 3.09
N GLY A 79 15.56 13.83 1.78
CA GLY A 79 16.79 13.23 1.26
C GLY A 79 16.94 11.73 1.58
N ILE A 80 15.82 11.02 1.78
CA ILE A 80 15.80 9.59 2.08
C ILE A 80 15.31 8.75 0.91
N THR A 81 15.65 7.46 0.93
CA THR A 81 15.07 6.51 -0.03
C THR A 81 13.60 6.25 0.31
N LEU A 82 12.78 5.95 -0.71
CA LEU A 82 11.38 5.55 -0.50
C LEU A 82 11.28 4.33 0.45
N THR A 83 12.25 3.42 0.35
CA THR A 83 12.38 2.26 1.22
C THR A 83 12.66 2.64 2.67
N ALA A 84 13.50 3.64 2.92
CA ALA A 84 13.72 4.18 4.27
C ALA A 84 12.45 4.88 4.81
N LEU A 85 11.70 5.60 3.97
CA LEU A 85 10.42 6.20 4.37
C LEU A 85 9.38 5.14 4.78
N ARG A 86 9.32 4.01 4.06
CA ARG A 86 8.45 2.88 4.44
C ARG A 86 8.85 2.30 5.80
N LEU A 87 10.15 2.16 6.04
CA LEU A 87 10.68 1.69 7.31
C LEU A 87 10.36 2.66 8.46
N TYR A 88 10.50 3.98 8.24
CA TYR A 88 10.07 4.99 9.19
C TYR A 88 8.58 4.87 9.54
N ARG A 89 7.70 4.72 8.53
CA ARG A 89 6.25 4.57 8.76
C ARG A 89 5.89 3.31 9.54
N ALA A 90 6.59 2.21 9.26
CA ALA A 90 6.42 0.97 10.02
C ALA A 90 6.80 1.14 11.51
N LEU A 91 7.76 2.03 11.81
CA LEU A 91 8.11 2.39 13.18
C LEU A 91 7.06 3.33 13.80
N ASP A 92 6.64 4.35 13.06
CA ASP A 92 5.64 5.35 13.49
C ASP A 92 4.28 4.70 13.86
N GLU A 93 3.89 3.64 13.16
CA GLU A 93 2.67 2.86 13.45
C GLU A 93 2.75 2.04 14.76
N ARG A 94 3.96 1.76 15.24
CA ARG A 94 4.22 0.93 16.43
C ARG A 94 4.69 1.75 17.63
N ILE A 95 4.59 3.06 17.52
CA ILE A 95 5.11 3.99 18.50
C ILE A 95 4.31 3.91 19.80
N ASP A 96 5.00 3.80 20.93
CA ASP A 96 4.38 3.90 22.25
C ASP A 96 4.15 5.39 22.62
N ARG A 97 3.41 5.66 23.70
CA ARG A 97 3.10 7.01 24.21
C ARG A 97 4.35 7.86 24.46
N LEU A 98 5.49 7.23 24.72
CA LEU A 98 6.80 7.86 24.93
C LEU A 98 7.64 7.96 23.66
N ARG A 99 7.04 7.80 22.48
CA ARG A 99 7.72 7.83 21.18
C ARG A 99 8.77 6.74 20.94
N ASN A 100 8.71 5.69 21.75
CA ASN A 100 9.64 4.57 21.72
C ASN A 100 9.05 3.34 21.04
N VAL A 101 9.88 2.63 20.29
CA VAL A 101 9.53 1.39 19.59
C VAL A 101 10.55 0.32 19.96
N ALA A 102 10.08 -0.82 20.46
CA ALA A 102 10.90 -2.01 20.63
C ALA A 102 10.55 -3.01 19.51
N ILE A 103 11.48 -3.24 18.58
CA ILE A 103 11.25 -4.14 17.44
C ILE A 103 12.52 -4.89 17.06
N THR A 104 12.39 -6.13 16.57
CA THR A 104 13.53 -6.87 16.03
C THR A 104 13.81 -6.46 14.58
N ASN A 105 15.06 -6.64 14.11
CA ASN A 105 15.40 -6.37 12.71
C ASN A 105 14.60 -7.25 11.72
N SER A 106 14.15 -8.44 12.14
CA SER A 106 13.34 -9.32 11.30
C SER A 106 11.92 -8.77 11.14
N ASP A 107 11.27 -8.42 12.25
CA ASP A 107 9.90 -7.88 12.23
C ASP A 107 9.86 -6.50 11.53
N LEU A 108 10.91 -5.70 11.70
CA LEU A 108 11.06 -4.42 11.01
C LEU A 108 11.25 -4.59 9.50
N ALA A 109 12.00 -5.63 9.08
CA ALA A 109 12.17 -5.97 7.68
C ALA A 109 10.84 -6.37 7.04
N GLU A 110 10.08 -7.23 7.72
CA GLU A 110 8.77 -7.71 7.28
C GLU A 110 7.76 -6.56 7.20
N ALA A 111 7.66 -5.73 8.24
CA ALA A 111 6.75 -4.59 8.27
C ALA A 111 7.04 -3.56 7.16
N ALA A 112 8.31 -3.36 6.81
CA ALA A 112 8.70 -2.45 5.73
C ALA A 112 8.67 -3.09 4.33
N GLY A 113 8.48 -4.41 4.22
CA GLY A 113 8.58 -5.16 2.97
C GLY A 113 9.99 -5.12 2.37
N THR A 114 11.03 -5.21 3.20
CA THR A 114 12.43 -5.07 2.79
C THR A 114 13.27 -6.29 3.17
N PRO A 115 14.34 -6.60 2.43
CA PRO A 115 15.27 -7.66 2.85
C PRO A 115 15.96 -7.30 4.17
N ARG A 116 15.96 -8.22 5.14
CA ARG A 116 16.62 -8.08 6.46
C ARG A 116 18.07 -7.53 6.39
N PRO A 117 18.93 -7.93 5.43
CA PRO A 117 20.30 -7.39 5.34
C PRO A 117 20.37 -5.88 5.06
N ARG A 118 19.31 -5.28 4.48
CA ARG A 118 19.27 -3.84 4.18
C ARG A 118 18.82 -2.98 5.36
N VAL A 119 18.15 -3.56 6.35
CA VAL A 119 17.59 -2.84 7.50
C VAL A 119 18.64 -1.98 8.21
N PRO A 120 19.84 -2.49 8.57
CA PRO A 120 20.84 -1.66 9.27
C PRO A 120 21.27 -0.42 8.47
N GLY A 121 21.41 -0.53 7.15
CA GLY A 121 21.77 0.59 6.28
C GLY A 121 20.65 1.63 6.15
N LEU A 122 19.40 1.18 6.12
CA LEU A 122 18.22 2.05 6.10
C LEU A 122 18.02 2.76 7.44
N VAL A 123 18.19 2.05 8.56
CA VAL A 123 18.17 2.65 9.91
C VAL A 123 19.26 3.69 10.05
N ALA A 124 20.49 3.40 9.61
CA ALA A 124 21.57 4.38 9.62
C ALA A 124 21.24 5.63 8.78
N GLN A 125 20.52 5.47 7.67
CA GLN A 125 20.04 6.60 6.86
C GLN A 125 19.00 7.45 7.60
N LEU A 126 18.04 6.83 8.30
CA LEU A 126 17.05 7.54 9.11
C LEU A 126 17.70 8.26 10.30
N THR A 127 18.69 7.66 10.94
CA THR A 127 19.45 8.28 12.03
C THR A 127 20.25 9.48 11.56
N ARG A 128 20.87 9.43 10.36
CA ARG A 128 21.56 10.60 9.78
C ARG A 128 20.63 11.78 9.52
N GLN A 129 19.35 11.52 9.23
CA GLN A 129 18.33 12.55 9.01
C GLN A 129 17.59 12.95 10.30
N GLY A 130 18.00 12.44 11.46
CA GLY A 130 17.38 12.77 12.75
C GLY A 130 15.97 12.22 12.95
N LEU A 131 15.55 11.24 12.14
CA LEU A 131 14.20 10.66 12.21
C LEU A 131 14.10 9.54 13.25
N VAL A 132 15.21 8.88 13.54
CA VAL A 132 15.28 7.76 14.49
C VAL A 132 16.57 7.82 15.29
N GLN A 133 16.48 7.69 16.61
CA GLN A 133 17.62 7.54 17.50
C GLN A 133 17.63 6.15 18.14
N LEU A 134 18.79 5.51 18.12
CA LEU A 134 19.01 4.22 18.76
C LEU A 134 19.22 4.43 20.26
N GLU A 135 18.28 3.98 21.09
CA GLU A 135 18.45 4.02 22.55
C GLU A 135 19.16 2.79 23.08
N ARG A 136 18.87 1.62 22.50
CA ARG A 136 19.48 0.35 22.91
C ARG A 136 19.59 -0.60 21.73
N ASP A 137 20.82 -0.87 21.31
CA ASP A 137 21.13 -1.93 20.37
C ASP A 137 21.14 -3.29 21.09
N SER A 138 20.40 -4.25 20.56
CA SER A 138 20.51 -5.65 20.98
C SER A 138 20.53 -6.56 19.77
N ARG A 139 21.59 -7.37 19.68
CA ARG A 139 21.71 -8.39 18.62
C ARG A 139 20.82 -9.61 18.84
N ARG A 140 20.34 -9.82 20.07
CA ARG A 140 19.54 -10.99 20.48
C ARG A 140 18.14 -10.66 20.96
N ALA A 141 17.83 -9.39 21.18
CA ALA A 141 16.52 -8.92 21.65
C ALA A 141 16.01 -7.79 20.77
N ALA A 142 14.79 -7.32 21.03
CA ALA A 142 14.24 -6.15 20.35
C ALA A 142 15.13 -4.92 20.57
N THR A 143 15.46 -4.25 19.46
CA THR A 143 16.18 -2.98 19.46
C THR A 143 15.20 -1.87 19.82
N ARG A 144 15.62 -0.96 20.70
CA ARG A 144 14.79 0.20 21.08
C ARG A 144 15.19 1.43 20.29
N TYR A 145 14.20 1.99 19.62
CA TYR A 145 14.31 3.18 18.80
C TYR A 145 13.40 4.27 19.37
N HIS A 146 13.93 5.48 19.49
CA HIS A 146 13.13 6.69 19.66
C HIS A 146 12.84 7.28 18.28
N VAL A 147 11.57 7.49 17.94
CA VAL A 147 11.13 7.92 16.60
C VAL A 147 10.66 9.37 16.65
N PHE A 148 11.24 10.25 15.84
CA PHE A 148 10.84 11.66 15.75
C PHE A 148 9.80 11.87 14.66
N SER A 149 8.81 12.74 14.89
CA SER A 149 7.75 12.97 13.90
C SER A 149 8.27 13.77 12.71
N ILE A 150 7.98 13.29 11.50
CA ILE A 150 8.12 14.10 10.27
C ILE A 150 7.14 15.28 10.39
N GLY A 151 7.66 16.47 10.69
CA GLY A 151 6.87 17.68 10.91
C GLY A 151 7.15 18.39 12.24
N ASP A 152 7.97 17.82 13.12
CA ASP A 152 8.37 18.44 14.40
C ASP A 152 9.52 19.46 14.24
N GLN A 153 9.92 19.74 13.00
CA GLN A 153 10.87 20.80 12.65
C GLN A 153 10.08 21.92 11.98
N ARG A 154 9.46 22.79 12.80
CA ARG A 154 9.07 24.13 12.36
C ARG A 154 9.14 25.12 13.52
#